data_AF-A0A250KWJ6-F1
#
_entry.id   AF-A0A250KWJ6-F1
#
_cell.length_a   1.000
_cell.length_b   1.000
_cell.length_c   1.000
_cell.angle_alpha   90.00
_cell.angle_beta   90.00
_cell.angle_gamma   90.00
#
_symmetry.space_group_name_H-M   'P 1'
#
loop_
_entity.id
_entity.type
_entity.pdbx_description
1 polymer ?
#
loop_
_entity_poly.entity_id
_entity_poly.type
_entity_poly.pdbx_seq_one_letter_code
_entity_poly.pdbx_strand_id
1 'polypeptide(L)' 'MNIPNTWAPLLVSAVRDAMLYQEKLLESETLRDRADYEEHLVQLSQFLEYVKAEYKKVEDEAGIPLEKLL' A
#
# COMPACT_ATOMS: atom_id res chain seq x y z
N MET A 1 -8.63 -15.78 -1.83
CA MET A 1 -9.08 -15.15 -0.56
C MET A 1 -10.06 -14.06 -0.95
N ASN A 2 -11.22 -13.95 -0.30
CA ASN A 2 -12.24 -12.94 -0.66
C ASN A 2 -12.33 -11.93 0.49
N ILE A 3 -11.91 -10.69 0.25
CA ILE A 3 -12.02 -9.59 1.21
C ILE A 3 -13.30 -8.82 0.87
N PRO A 4 -14.21 -8.59 1.81
CA PRO A 4 -15.39 -7.76 1.56
C PRO A 4 -15.01 -6.35 1.08
N ASN A 5 -15.76 -5.80 0.11
CA ASN A 5 -15.49 -4.48 -0.48
C ASN A 5 -15.51 -3.35 0.55
N THR A 6 -16.24 -3.51 1.65
CA THR A 6 -16.24 -2.57 2.79
C THR A 6 -14.87 -2.42 3.45
N TRP A 7 -13.98 -3.40 3.31
CA TRP A 7 -12.60 -3.36 3.83
C TRP A 7 -11.57 -2.95 2.77
N ALA A 8 -11.98 -2.76 1.51
CA ALA A 8 -11.09 -2.35 0.44
C ALA A 8 -10.38 -1.00 0.73
N PRO A 9 -11.03 0.02 1.33
CA PRO A 9 -10.35 1.26 1.68
C PRO A 9 -9.22 1.05 2.71
N LEU A 10 -9.47 0.19 3.70
CA LEU A 10 -8.48 -0.16 4.72
C LEU A 10 -7.29 -0.87 4.09
N LEU A 11 -7.51 -1.77 3.14
CA LEU A 11 -6.43 -2.48 2.44
C LEU A 11 -5.54 -1.52 1.65
N VAL A 12 -6.13 -0.59 0.88
CA VAL A 12 -5.37 0.44 0.15
C VAL A 12 -4.51 1.26 1.13
N SER A 13 -5.14 1.76 2.20
CA SER A 13 -4.48 2.62 3.19
C SER A 13 -3.34 1.88 3.90
N ALA A 14 -3.56 0.63 4.30
CA ALA A 14 -2.57 -0.17 5.01
C ALA A 14 -1.33 -0.45 4.14
N VAL A 15 -1.52 -0.77 2.85
CA VAL A 15 -0.40 -1.02 1.94
C VAL A 15 0.36 0.27 1.64
N ARG A 16 -0.35 1.39 1.45
CA ARG A 16 0.27 2.72 1.30
C ARG A 16 1.10 3.08 2.54
N ASP A 17 0.53 2.94 3.73
CA ASP A 17 1.20 3.29 4.97
C ASP A 17 2.44 2.42 5.22
N ALA A 18 2.37 1.13 4.88
CA ALA A 18 3.52 0.23 4.91
C ALA A 18 4.62 0.66 3.93
N MET A 19 4.26 1.06 2.71
CA MET A 19 5.21 1.58 1.71
C MET A 19 5.89 2.85 2.21
N LEU A 20 5.12 3.84 2.68
CA LEU A 20 5.65 5.10 3.21
C LEU A 20 6.54 4.88 4.43
N TYR A 21 6.15 3.98 5.33
CA TYR A 21 6.97 3.61 6.48
C TYR A 21 8.32 3.03 6.02
N GLN A 22 8.30 2.13 5.03
CA GLN A 22 9.50 1.50 4.50
C GLN A 22 10.42 2.52 3.82
N GLU A 23 9.89 3.46 3.05
CA GLU A 23 10.65 4.57 2.46
C GLU A 23 11.33 5.41 3.56
N LYS A 24 10.59 5.80 4.60
CA LYS A 24 11.14 6.57 5.72
C LYS A 24 12.15 5.81 6.55
N LEU A 25 11.97 4.50 6.67
CA LEU A 25 12.93 3.66 7.33
C LEU A 25 14.25 3.62 6.56
N LEU A 26 14.20 3.50 5.22
CA LEU A 26 15.39 3.52 4.36
C LEU A 26 16.15 4.86 4.41
N GLU A 27 15.49 5.97 4.72
CA GLU A 27 16.14 7.27 4.97
C GLU A 27 16.88 7.33 6.33
N SER A 28 16.61 6.39 7.26
CA SER A 28 17.23 6.37 8.58
C SER A 28 18.67 5.90 8.55
N GLU A 29 19.56 6.62 9.24
CA GLU A 29 20.98 6.27 9.40
C GLU A 29 21.21 5.00 10.25
N THR A 30 20.16 4.42 10.83
CA THR A 30 20.26 3.28 11.74
C THR A 30 20.25 1.92 11.03
N LEU A 31 19.89 1.86 9.75
CA LEU A 31 19.88 0.61 9.00
C LEU A 31 21.27 0.21 8.52
N ARG A 32 21.73 -0.95 8.98
CA ARG A 32 23.00 -1.55 8.55
C ARG A 32 22.86 -2.37 7.27
N ASP A 33 21.73 -3.04 7.09
CA ASP A 33 21.42 -3.84 5.91
C ASP A 33 20.18 -3.28 5.23
N ARG A 34 20.35 -2.75 4.02
CA ARG A 34 19.30 -2.04 3.28
C ARG A 34 18.70 -2.89 2.16
N ALA A 35 19.38 -3.98 1.75
CA ALA A 35 18.99 -4.74 0.57
C ALA A 35 17.59 -5.35 0.73
N ASP A 36 17.33 -6.01 1.86
CA ASP A 36 16.02 -6.59 2.17
C ASP A 36 14.92 -5.52 2.23
N TYR A 37 15.26 -4.32 2.70
CA TYR A 37 14.29 -3.24 2.84
C TYR A 37 13.95 -2.59 1.51
N GLU A 38 14.95 -2.44 0.63
CA GLU A 38 14.78 -1.98 -0.76
C GLU A 38 13.96 -3.00 -1.56
N GLU A 39 14.24 -4.30 -1.43
CA GLU A 39 13.44 -5.34 -2.09
C GLU A 39 11.98 -5.31 -1.61
N HIS A 40 11.76 -5.23 -0.30
CA HIS A 40 10.42 -5.15 0.25
C HIS A 40 9.69 -3.87 -0.19
N LEU A 41 10.39 -2.72 -0.30
CA LEU A 41 9.79 -1.50 -0.83
C LEU A 41 9.35 -1.68 -2.29
N VAL A 42 10.15 -2.35 -3.13
CA VAL A 42 9.78 -2.68 -4.51
C VAL A 42 8.50 -3.53 -4.53
N GLN A 43 8.43 -4.58 -3.70
CA GLN A 43 7.25 -5.43 -3.60
C GLN A 43 6.01 -4.65 -3.14
N LEU A 44 6.14 -3.80 -2.12
CA LEU A 44 5.05 -2.95 -1.62
C LEU A 44 4.55 -1.97 -2.69
N SER A 45 5.44 -1.36 -3.45
CA SER A 45 5.07 -0.42 -4.52
C SER A 45 4.28 -1.12 -5.64
N GLN A 46 4.73 -2.29 -6.08
CA GLN A 46 4.02 -3.11 -7.08
C GLN A 46 2.67 -3.57 -6.55
N PHE A 47 2.62 -4.00 -5.29
CA PHE A 47 1.38 -4.44 -4.66
C PHE A 47 0.39 -3.28 -4.48
N LEU A 48 0.86 -2.08 -4.12
CA LEU A 48 0.01 -0.90 -4.01
C LEU A 48 -0.66 -0.56 -5.35
N GLU A 49 0.08 -0.60 -6.46
CA GLU A 49 -0.50 -0.37 -7.79
C GLU A 49 -1.55 -1.43 -8.16
N TYR A 50 -1.30 -2.69 -7.84
CA TYR A 50 -2.29 -3.75 -8.01
C TYR A 50 -3.55 -3.49 -7.16
N VAL A 51 -3.38 -3.17 -5.88
CA VAL A 51 -4.49 -2.91 -4.95
C VAL A 51 -5.30 -1.68 -5.38
N LYS A 52 -4.66 -0.62 -5.87
CA LYS A 52 -5.32 0.56 -6.45
C LYS A 52 -6.18 0.18 -7.65
N ALA A 53 -5.66 -0.64 -8.56
CA ALA A 53 -6.39 -1.10 -9.74
C ALA A 53 -7.61 -1.97 -9.37
N GLU A 54 -7.47 -2.86 -8.38
CA GLU A 54 -8.59 -3.65 -7.87
C GLU A 54 -9.61 -2.78 -7.12
N TYR A 55 -9.16 -1.83 -6.30
CA TYR A 55 -10.02 -0.89 -5.59
C TYR A 55 -10.90 -0.09 -6.56
N LYS A 56 -10.33 0.38 -7.68
CA LYS A 56 -11.07 1.15 -8.67
C LYS A 56 -12.27 0.42 -9.25
N LYS A 57 -12.26 -0.93 -9.25
CA LYS A 57 -13.39 -1.76 -9.71
C LYS A 57 -14.55 -1.79 -8.72
N VAL A 58 -14.29 -1.50 -7.45
CA VAL A 58 -15.26 -1.57 -6.34
C VAL A 58 -15.46 -0.21 -5.65
N GLU A 59 -14.92 0.86 -6.22
CA GLU A 59 -14.91 2.21 -5.64
C GLU A 59 -16.32 2.73 -5.34
N ASP A 60 -17.26 2.50 -6.25
CA ASP A 60 -18.66 2.88 -6.09
C ASP A 60 -19.33 2.19 -4.89
N GLU A 61 -18.97 0.93 -4.62
CA GLU A 61 -19.49 0.17 -3.49
C GLU A 61 -18.80 0.54 -2.17
N ALA A 62 -17.51 0.88 -2.24
CA ALA A 62 -16.72 1.30 -1.09
C ALA A 62 -17.08 2.72 -0.61
N GLY A 63 -17.62 3.57 -1.49
CA GLY A 63 -18.15 4.89 -1.16
C GLY A 63 -17.08 5.95 -0.83
N ILE A 64 -15.80 5.66 -1.08
CA ILE A 64 -14.67 6.58 -0.87
C ILE A 64 -13.86 6.67 -2.17
N PRO A 65 -13.64 7.86 -2.75
CA PRO A 65 -12.76 7.99 -3.90
C PRO A 65 -11.33 7.58 -3.57
N LEU A 66 -10.67 6.84 -4.47
CA LEU A 66 -9.31 6.37 -4.30
C LEU A 66 -8.33 7.51 -3.97
N GLU A 67 -8.54 8.69 -4.56
CA GLU A 67 -7.69 9.87 -4.38
C GLU A 67 -7.71 10.40 -2.93
N LYS A 68 -8.67 10.00 -2.11
CA LYS A 68 -8.69 10.33 -0.66
C LYS A 68 -7.92 9.33 0.19
N LEU A 69 -7.53 8.19 -0.38
CA LEU A 69 -6.82 7.09 0.28
C LEU A 69 -5.32 7.06 -0.06
N LEU A 70 -4.89 7.87 -1.03
CA LEU A 70 -3.48 8.07 -1.40
C LEU A 70 -2.95 9.27 -0.62
#